data_AF-A0A7W6MCL1-F1
#
_entry.id   AF-A0A7W6MCL1-F1
#
_cell.length_a   1.000
_cell.length_b   1.000
_cell.length_c   1.000
_cell.angle_alpha   90.00
_cell.angle_beta   90.00
_cell.angle_gamma   90.00
#
_symmetry.space_group_name_H-M   'P 1'
#
loop_
_entity.id
_entity.type
_entity.pdbx_description
1 polymer ?
#
loop_
_entity_poly.entity_id
_entity_poly.type
_entity_poly.pdbx_seq_one_letter_code
_entity_poly.pdbx_strand_id
1 'polypeptide(L)'
;MATAAKKKTHVAECHGVKVPDSPMLNPMRIERINAARYEGQEIAGALDVVRKGDKVLELGAGIGLVGAVVAKNAKPSKVMSFEANPGLIEHITALYRLNRLGTKIEVRNEVLISAPDAPKTLPFHIRNSYLGSSLIDSDSRATTRVDVPTADYTKLHADFAPDVLLMDIEGGELEFLRHANLEGIRAIVVEFHPEAYGRAGMQECKSILENAGFGKVEGQSTRLVWTCVHDAGLRPPLPDGGWSTEIDTVENAIVVPPSEQGFVQKAGVLTADGHYKPSGALWRNGRALTTQPPMPEGELAERKGTWLWGGVLWMHFGHFLVESAARLWALDQIDTPIDGVIFVPKRPRNGSEVLGYQQEFVNLMGRDIPVVCLAEPEKVERLIVPGQGFGLGAMTPGTDAFRSAFAKNFAHGVAPEGSEKVYISRSDLPAGRGNLIGERELEEYLKSDGYTIYHPEKHDIRHQIATYKAARKIIAAEGSALHMVALVADPEADVALVVRRPSGATRNLEVHLESFTGKKPTTVTQLIRSWKPRGPSKPRHWMGELDMPALQSELASGGFISESGSTWISLEPEEVQKRLGDRFEEVA
;
A
#
# COMPACT_ATOMS: atom_id res chain seq x y z
N MET A 1 -5.20 73.29 7.20
CA MET A 1 -4.23 72.23 7.58
C MET A 1 -4.75 70.91 7.04
N ALA A 2 -4.20 70.42 5.93
CA ALA A 2 -4.52 69.10 5.42
C ALA A 2 -3.81 68.05 6.29
N THR A 3 -4.60 67.23 6.99
CA THR A 3 -4.10 66.04 7.70
C THR A 3 -3.42 65.12 6.69
N ALA A 4 -2.09 65.04 6.75
CA ALA A 4 -1.32 64.06 6.03
C ALA A 4 -1.84 62.66 6.41
N ALA A 5 -2.47 61.97 5.46
CA ALA A 5 -2.92 60.60 5.64
C ALA A 5 -1.70 59.75 6.05
N LYS A 6 -1.74 59.14 7.25
CA LYS A 6 -0.71 58.20 7.69
C LYS A 6 -0.54 57.13 6.60
N LYS A 7 0.63 57.09 5.97
CA LYS A 7 0.99 56.08 4.97
C LYS A 7 0.72 54.70 5.59
N LYS A 8 -0.18 53.90 5.00
CA LYS A 8 -0.48 52.55 5.51
C LYS A 8 0.84 51.78 5.56
N THR A 9 1.12 51.15 6.70
CA THR A 9 2.36 50.38 6.92
C THR A 9 2.33 48.99 6.29
N HIS A 10 1.22 48.60 5.68
CA HIS A 10 0.96 47.32 5.04
C HIS A 10 -0.02 47.49 3.88
N VAL A 11 0.03 46.59 2.90
CA VAL A 11 -0.84 46.59 1.71
C VAL A 11 -1.90 45.49 1.73
N ALA A 12 -1.70 44.44 2.54
CA ALA A 12 -2.67 43.37 2.76
C ALA A 12 -2.65 42.91 4.23
N GLU A 13 -3.72 42.25 4.68
CA GLU A 13 -3.81 41.62 5.99
C GLU A 13 -4.57 40.29 5.90
N CYS A 14 -4.01 39.22 6.47
CA CYS A 14 -4.61 37.88 6.46
C CYS A 14 -4.45 37.25 7.84
N HIS A 15 -5.52 36.75 8.45
CA HIS A 15 -5.52 36.20 9.83
C HIS A 15 -4.78 37.10 10.85
N GLY A 16 -4.97 38.41 10.73
CA GLY A 16 -4.32 39.43 11.56
C GLY A 16 -2.85 39.68 11.25
N VAL A 17 -2.23 38.96 10.32
CA VAL A 17 -0.85 39.19 9.86
C VAL A 17 -0.85 40.28 8.79
N LYS A 18 -0.11 41.35 9.04
CA LYS A 18 0.04 42.51 8.14
C LYS A 18 1.17 42.27 7.16
N VAL A 19 0.90 42.44 5.86
CA VAL A 19 1.87 42.20 4.79
C VAL A 19 2.42 43.53 4.27
N PRO A 20 3.74 43.81 4.39
CA PRO A 20 4.35 45.04 3.86
C PRO A 20 4.31 45.05 2.33
N ASP A 21 4.42 46.24 1.73
CA ASP A 21 4.56 46.36 0.28
C ASP A 21 5.88 45.72 -0.20
N SER A 22 5.86 45.05 -1.34
CA SER A 22 7.07 44.45 -1.94
C SER A 22 6.90 44.25 -3.45
N PRO A 23 8.00 44.10 -4.23
CA PRO A 23 7.93 43.82 -5.66
C PRO A 23 7.17 42.53 -6.01
N MET A 24 6.97 41.63 -5.05
CA MET A 24 6.22 40.39 -5.23
C MET A 24 4.70 40.59 -5.15
N LEU A 25 4.21 41.74 -4.71
CA LEU A 25 2.77 41.97 -4.51
C LEU A 25 2.19 42.77 -5.66
N ASN A 26 1.27 42.13 -6.40
CA ASN A 26 0.41 42.82 -7.36
C ASN A 26 -1.02 42.94 -6.79
N PRO A 27 -1.90 43.79 -7.38
CA PRO A 27 -3.25 44.01 -6.86
C PRO A 27 -4.07 42.73 -6.67
N MET A 28 -3.95 41.78 -7.60
CA MET A 28 -4.65 40.48 -7.52
C MET A 28 -4.15 39.63 -6.35
N ARG A 29 -2.83 39.59 -6.11
CA ARG A 29 -2.24 38.87 -4.97
C ARG A 29 -2.65 39.50 -3.64
N ILE A 30 -2.66 40.82 -3.56
CA ILE A 30 -3.16 41.57 -2.40
C ILE A 30 -4.63 41.21 -2.12
N GLU A 31 -5.48 41.19 -3.14
CA GLU A 31 -6.88 40.78 -3.01
C GLU A 31 -7.01 39.34 -2.49
N ARG A 32 -6.25 38.40 -3.07
CA ARG A 32 -6.25 36.99 -2.62
C ARG A 32 -5.76 36.84 -1.18
N ILE A 33 -4.75 37.58 -0.75
CA ILE A 33 -4.26 37.59 0.64
C ILE A 33 -5.36 38.10 1.57
N ASN A 34 -5.98 39.25 1.26
CA ASN A 34 -7.06 39.82 2.07
C ASN A 34 -8.28 38.89 2.17
N ALA A 35 -8.54 38.10 1.13
CA ALA A 35 -9.61 37.11 1.09
C ALA A 35 -9.23 35.75 1.70
N ALA A 36 -8.02 35.59 2.26
CA ALA A 36 -7.47 34.31 2.74
C ALA A 36 -7.49 33.18 1.68
N ARG A 37 -7.26 33.53 0.41
CA ARG A 37 -7.21 32.62 -0.76
C ARG A 37 -5.81 32.45 -1.35
N TYR A 38 -4.84 33.21 -0.87
CA TYR A 38 -3.42 32.98 -1.17
C TYR A 38 -2.91 31.96 -0.15
N GLU A 39 -2.38 30.83 -0.62
CA GLU A 39 -1.96 29.69 0.22
C GLU A 39 -3.05 29.28 1.24
N GLY A 40 -4.32 29.38 0.82
CA GLY A 40 -5.46 29.25 1.73
C GLY A 40 -5.68 27.83 2.25
N GLN A 41 -5.29 26.82 1.46
CA GLN A 41 -5.43 25.41 1.86
C GLN A 41 -4.35 25.04 2.88
N GLU A 42 -3.13 25.53 2.65
CA GLU A 42 -1.96 25.37 3.50
C GLU A 42 -2.20 26.05 4.85
N ILE A 43 -2.68 27.31 4.83
CA ILE A 43 -3.03 28.06 6.03
C ILE A 43 -4.13 27.34 6.83
N ALA A 44 -5.21 26.92 6.17
CA ALA A 44 -6.32 26.23 6.83
C ALA A 44 -5.85 24.92 7.48
N GLY A 45 -5.09 24.11 6.74
CA GLY A 45 -4.50 22.88 7.24
C GLY A 45 -3.56 23.11 8.42
N ALA A 46 -2.64 24.07 8.31
CA ALA A 46 -1.68 24.37 9.36
C ALA A 46 -2.35 24.89 10.65
N LEU A 47 -3.38 25.73 10.53
CA LEU A 47 -4.14 26.20 11.70
C LEU A 47 -5.00 25.11 12.35
N ASP A 48 -5.39 24.08 11.60
CA ASP A 48 -6.12 22.92 12.11
C ASP A 48 -5.20 21.99 12.93
N VAL A 49 -4.00 21.72 12.43
CA VAL A 49 -3.12 20.70 13.02
C VAL A 49 -2.06 21.23 13.98
N VAL A 50 -1.60 22.48 13.87
CA VAL A 50 -0.58 23.05 14.76
C VAL A 50 -1.19 23.37 16.13
N ARG A 51 -0.49 22.94 17.18
CA ARG A 51 -0.88 23.05 18.59
C ARG A 51 0.07 23.99 19.33
N LYS A 52 -0.39 24.46 20.47
CA LYS A 52 0.43 25.27 21.38
C LYS A 52 1.67 24.47 21.81
N GLY A 53 2.85 25.06 21.61
CA GLY A 53 4.12 24.49 22.05
C GLY A 53 4.85 23.66 21.00
N ASP A 54 4.28 23.43 19.82
CA ASP A 54 5.00 22.72 18.75
C ASP A 54 6.22 23.49 18.25
N LYS A 55 7.19 22.75 17.76
CA LYS A 55 8.22 23.21 16.84
C LYS A 55 7.79 22.93 15.41
N VAL A 56 7.67 23.99 14.62
CA VAL A 56 7.23 23.92 13.22
C VAL A 56 8.44 24.12 12.30
N LEU A 57 8.65 23.18 11.39
CA LEU A 57 9.60 23.30 10.27
C LEU A 57 8.81 23.67 9.01
N GLU A 58 9.19 24.78 8.36
CA GLU A 58 8.57 25.23 7.11
C GLU A 58 9.61 25.18 5.99
N LEU A 59 9.31 24.46 4.91
CA LEU A 59 10.13 24.37 3.71
C LEU A 59 9.43 25.11 2.58
N GLY A 60 10.09 26.14 2.06
CA GLY A 60 9.50 27.08 1.10
C GLY A 60 8.66 28.13 1.81
N ALA A 61 9.33 29.15 2.37
CA ALA A 61 8.65 30.17 3.14
C ALA A 61 7.75 31.09 2.29
N GLY A 62 7.92 31.09 0.96
CA GLY A 62 7.06 31.92 0.13
C GLY A 62 7.40 33.41 0.32
N ILE A 63 6.35 34.23 0.29
CA ILE A 63 6.41 35.61 0.79
C ILE A 63 6.43 35.70 2.34
N GLY A 64 6.52 34.58 3.05
CA GLY A 64 6.57 34.47 4.50
C GLY A 64 5.20 34.43 5.18
N LEU A 65 4.10 34.24 4.44
CA LEU A 65 2.75 34.44 4.97
C LEU A 65 2.28 33.26 5.83
N VAL A 66 2.38 32.02 5.35
CA VAL A 66 1.92 30.80 6.05
C VAL A 66 2.56 30.71 7.43
N GLY A 67 3.89 30.66 7.51
CA GLY A 67 4.63 30.60 8.77
C GLY A 67 4.31 31.76 9.72
N ALA A 68 4.10 32.99 9.20
CA ALA A 68 3.70 34.12 10.04
C ALA A 68 2.28 33.96 10.61
N VAL A 69 1.34 33.45 9.82
CA VAL A 69 -0.04 33.16 10.27
C VAL A 69 -0.01 32.09 11.35
N VAL A 70 0.76 31.01 11.17
CA VAL A 70 0.95 29.94 12.16
C VAL A 70 1.58 30.48 13.44
N ALA A 71 2.70 31.21 13.34
CA ALA A 71 3.41 31.77 14.51
C ALA A 71 2.53 32.73 15.33
N LYS A 72 1.65 33.49 14.66
CA LYS A 72 0.73 34.42 15.29
C LYS A 72 -0.45 33.72 15.97
N ASN A 73 -1.06 32.75 15.31
CA ASN A 73 -2.38 32.25 15.69
C ASN A 73 -2.33 30.89 16.42
N ALA A 74 -1.46 29.96 16.03
CA ALA A 74 -1.40 28.60 16.60
C ALA A 74 -0.54 28.46 17.87
N LYS A 75 0.21 29.51 18.21
CA LYS A 75 1.11 29.58 19.40
C LYS A 75 2.15 28.44 19.48
N PRO A 76 2.88 28.14 18.39
CA PRO A 76 4.03 27.23 18.46
C PRO A 76 5.12 27.79 19.39
N SER A 77 6.01 26.93 19.89
CA SER A 77 7.21 27.37 20.62
C SER A 77 8.21 28.04 19.68
N LYS A 78 8.35 27.52 18.46
CA LYS A 78 9.24 28.06 17.41
C LYS A 78 8.77 27.62 16.03
N VAL A 79 8.89 28.51 15.05
CA VAL A 79 8.80 28.21 13.61
C VAL A 79 10.17 28.48 13.00
N MET A 80 10.71 27.51 12.27
CA MET A 80 11.95 27.64 11.51
C MET A 80 11.66 27.41 10.03
N SER A 81 11.82 28.46 9.25
CA SER A 81 11.47 28.49 7.83
C SER A 81 12.72 28.47 6.94
N PHE A 82 12.62 27.81 5.79
CA PHE A 82 13.65 27.78 4.76
C PHE A 82 13.12 28.39 3.47
N GLU A 83 13.91 29.26 2.85
CA GLU A 83 13.58 29.87 1.55
C GLU A 83 14.82 29.86 0.65
N ALA A 84 14.68 29.27 -0.54
CA ALA A 84 15.79 29.16 -1.47
C ALA A 84 16.10 30.50 -2.15
N ASN A 85 15.09 31.33 -2.45
CA ASN A 85 15.26 32.58 -3.16
C ASN A 85 15.85 33.69 -2.24
N PRO A 86 17.12 34.10 -2.42
CA PRO A 86 17.73 35.16 -1.62
C PRO A 86 16.98 36.49 -1.73
N GLY A 87 16.32 36.75 -2.86
CA GLY A 87 15.56 37.98 -3.11
C GLY A 87 14.32 38.15 -2.25
N LEU A 88 13.89 37.12 -1.53
CA LEU A 88 12.72 37.20 -0.64
C LEU A 88 13.05 37.40 0.83
N ILE A 89 14.28 37.10 1.23
CA ILE A 89 14.67 37.05 2.64
C ILE A 89 14.45 38.39 3.35
N GLU A 90 14.77 39.49 2.67
CA GLU A 90 14.52 40.85 3.20
C GLU A 90 13.02 41.10 3.41
N HIS A 91 12.18 40.69 2.46
CA HIS A 91 10.73 40.90 2.50
C HIS A 91 10.05 40.04 3.57
N ILE A 92 10.44 38.78 3.68
CA ILE A 92 9.99 37.85 4.74
C ILE A 92 10.36 38.41 6.11
N THR A 93 11.61 38.84 6.28
CA THR A 93 12.09 39.44 7.53
C THR A 93 11.35 40.73 7.87
N ALA A 94 11.03 41.57 6.88
CA ALA A 94 10.24 42.78 7.06
C ALA A 94 8.81 42.45 7.53
N LEU A 95 8.17 41.43 6.96
CA LEU A 95 6.86 40.93 7.38
C LEU A 95 6.90 40.45 8.84
N TYR A 96 7.88 39.61 9.21
CA TYR A 96 8.01 39.12 10.58
C TYR A 96 8.23 40.25 11.59
N ARG A 97 9.07 41.24 11.24
CA ARG A 97 9.34 42.42 12.08
C ARG A 97 8.09 43.28 12.25
N LEU A 98 7.37 43.56 11.16
CA LEU A 98 6.14 44.35 11.18
C LEU A 98 5.08 43.76 12.12
N ASN A 99 5.04 42.42 12.20
CA ASN A 99 4.10 41.68 13.05
C ASN A 99 4.66 41.33 14.44
N ARG A 100 5.89 41.74 14.77
CA ARG A 100 6.57 41.45 16.05
C ARG A 100 6.70 39.95 16.32
N LEU A 101 6.99 39.18 15.28
CA LEU A 101 7.08 37.71 15.35
C LEU A 101 8.51 37.18 15.52
N GLY A 102 9.54 38.02 15.49
CA GLY A 102 10.95 37.59 15.43
C GLY A 102 11.46 36.74 16.62
N THR A 103 10.72 36.68 17.73
CA THR A 103 11.04 35.73 18.82
C THR A 103 10.49 34.32 18.59
N LYS A 104 9.50 34.18 17.71
CA LYS A 104 8.79 32.93 17.41
C LYS A 104 9.13 32.34 16.05
N ILE A 105 9.47 33.14 15.06
CA ILE A 105 9.77 32.68 13.71
C ILE A 105 11.07 33.27 13.19
N GLU A 106 11.83 32.46 12.46
CA GLU A 106 13.02 32.84 11.70
C GLU A 106 12.99 32.21 10.30
N VAL A 107 13.69 32.83 9.35
CA VAL A 107 13.88 32.28 8.00
C VAL A 107 15.37 32.15 7.70
N ARG A 108 15.77 31.05 7.05
CA ARG A 108 17.12 30.78 6.56
C ARG A 108 17.13 30.73 5.04
N ASN A 109 18.15 31.35 4.43
CA ASN A 109 18.33 31.31 2.98
C ASN A 109 19.15 30.07 2.58
N GLU A 110 18.53 28.91 2.70
CA GLU A 110 19.17 27.63 2.47
C GLU A 110 18.16 26.66 1.84
N VAL A 111 18.64 25.68 1.08
CA VAL A 111 17.84 24.54 0.64
C VAL A 111 18.08 23.39 1.62
N LEU A 112 17.02 22.91 2.28
CA LEU A 112 17.13 21.78 3.21
C LEU A 112 17.09 20.46 2.43
N ILE A 113 18.16 19.66 2.53
CA ILE A 113 18.34 18.42 1.78
C ILE A 113 18.32 17.22 2.73
N SER A 114 17.50 16.23 2.41
CA SER A 114 17.40 14.96 3.16
C SER A 114 18.23 13.82 2.57
N ALA A 115 18.59 13.91 1.28
CA ALA A 115 19.44 12.93 0.64
C ALA A 115 20.83 12.85 1.33
N PRO A 116 21.44 11.65 1.39
CA PRO A 116 22.82 11.53 1.85
C PRO A 116 23.76 12.37 0.97
N ASP A 117 24.85 12.85 1.55
CA ASP A 117 25.91 13.61 0.85
C ASP A 117 25.44 14.92 0.19
N ALA A 118 24.64 15.72 0.91
CA ALA A 118 24.17 17.02 0.45
C ALA A 118 25.35 17.93 -0.01
N PRO A 119 25.33 18.44 -1.26
CA PRO A 119 26.39 19.33 -1.75
C PRO A 119 26.33 20.65 -1.00
N LYS A 120 27.47 21.32 -0.78
CA LYS A 120 27.51 22.60 -0.03
C LYS A 120 26.58 23.69 -0.56
N THR A 121 26.33 23.67 -1.87
CA THR A 121 25.44 24.60 -2.56
C THR A 121 24.70 23.87 -3.68
N LEU A 122 23.50 24.33 -4.03
CA LEU A 122 22.73 23.86 -5.18
C LEU A 122 22.39 25.00 -6.13
N PRO A 123 22.37 24.75 -7.45
CA PRO A 123 21.84 25.71 -8.40
C PRO A 123 20.32 25.84 -8.24
N PHE A 124 19.84 27.05 -8.02
CA PHE A 124 18.42 27.38 -7.93
C PHE A 124 18.05 28.35 -9.06
N HIS A 125 16.98 28.05 -9.80
CA HIS A 125 16.56 28.83 -10.96
C HIS A 125 15.38 29.72 -10.60
N ILE A 126 15.63 31.02 -10.45
CA ILE A 126 14.61 32.03 -10.13
C ILE A 126 13.83 32.38 -11.41
N ARG A 127 12.49 32.25 -11.37
CA ARG A 127 11.57 32.69 -12.45
C ARG A 127 11.05 34.11 -12.21
N ASN A 128 10.72 34.84 -13.30
CA ASN A 128 10.13 36.19 -13.25
C ASN A 128 8.73 36.26 -12.60
N SER A 129 8.08 35.11 -12.39
CA SER A 129 6.89 34.93 -11.57
C SER A 129 7.26 33.94 -10.48
N TYR A 130 7.32 34.39 -9.22
CA TYR A 130 7.83 33.63 -8.07
C TYR A 130 7.22 32.21 -7.89
N LEU A 131 5.97 32.01 -8.34
CA LEU A 131 5.19 30.75 -8.37
C LEU A 131 5.76 29.70 -9.34
N GLY A 132 7.00 29.28 -9.18
CA GLY A 132 7.62 28.27 -10.05
C GLY A 132 9.14 28.33 -10.11
N SER A 133 9.80 28.95 -9.12
CA SER A 133 11.24 28.78 -8.98
C SER A 133 11.50 27.35 -8.51
N SER A 134 12.20 26.57 -9.32
CA SER A 134 12.34 25.12 -9.18
C SER A 134 13.80 24.72 -9.37
N LEU A 135 14.17 23.56 -8.83
CA LEU A 135 15.47 22.92 -9.05
C LEU A 135 15.62 22.36 -10.48
N ILE A 136 14.52 22.25 -11.25
CA ILE A 136 14.49 21.63 -12.58
C ILE A 136 14.26 22.71 -13.67
N ASP A 137 15.20 22.80 -14.62
CA ASP A 137 15.12 23.68 -15.80
C ASP A 137 14.33 22.98 -16.91
N SER A 138 13.01 23.20 -16.96
CA SER A 138 12.12 22.49 -17.88
C SER A 138 11.36 23.39 -18.87
N ASP A 139 11.70 24.68 -19.02
CA ASP A 139 10.94 25.54 -19.95
C ASP A 139 11.73 26.68 -20.61
N SER A 140 11.34 27.02 -21.83
CA SER A 140 12.04 27.87 -22.83
C SER A 140 12.16 29.38 -22.52
N ARG A 141 12.17 29.80 -21.24
CA ARG A 141 12.27 31.22 -20.82
C ARG A 141 13.43 31.47 -19.87
N ALA A 142 14.04 32.65 -19.98
CA ALA A 142 15.22 33.04 -19.20
C ALA A 142 14.99 32.93 -17.67
N THR A 143 15.77 32.07 -17.02
CA THR A 143 15.88 31.94 -15.57
C THR A 143 17.15 32.64 -15.08
N THR A 144 17.15 33.14 -13.84
CA THR A 144 18.40 33.59 -13.19
C THR A 144 18.85 32.47 -12.25
N ARG A 145 19.97 31.83 -12.59
CA ARG A 145 20.59 30.82 -11.73
C ARG A 145 21.33 31.51 -10.59
N VAL A 146 21.05 31.10 -9.37
CA VAL A 146 21.80 31.47 -8.16
C VAL A 146 22.25 30.20 -7.46
N ASP A 147 23.45 30.18 -6.89
CA ASP A 147 23.90 29.05 -6.07
C ASP A 147 23.48 29.33 -4.61
N VAL A 148 22.63 28.47 -4.06
CA VAL A 148 22.04 28.62 -2.71
C VAL A 148 22.74 27.63 -1.78
N PRO A 149 23.15 28.03 -0.57
CA PRO A 149 23.67 27.10 0.43
C PRO A 149 22.67 26.00 0.77
N THR A 150 23.16 24.82 1.11
CA THR A 150 22.31 23.73 1.60
C THR A 150 22.43 23.55 3.10
N ALA A 151 21.38 23.01 3.70
CA ALA A 151 21.38 22.52 5.07
C ALA A 151 21.05 21.02 5.08
N ASP A 152 21.64 20.29 6.03
CA ASP A 152 21.40 18.86 6.22
C ASP A 152 20.16 18.63 7.09
N TYR A 153 19.13 18.01 6.51
CA TYR A 153 17.90 17.67 7.21
C TYR A 153 18.13 16.69 8.37
N THR A 154 19.04 15.73 8.26
CA THR A 154 19.30 14.75 9.31
C THR A 154 19.80 15.44 10.57
N LYS A 155 20.77 16.35 10.41
CA LYS A 155 21.27 17.17 11.51
C LYS A 155 20.19 18.09 12.08
N LEU A 156 19.43 18.75 11.19
CA LEU A 156 18.35 19.63 11.63
C LEU A 156 17.26 18.88 12.40
N HIS A 157 16.87 17.70 11.94
CA HIS A 157 15.86 16.87 12.57
C HIS A 157 16.31 16.46 13.98
N ALA A 158 17.57 16.06 14.15
CA ALA A 158 18.14 15.75 15.45
C ALA A 158 18.19 16.96 16.40
N ASP A 159 18.64 18.13 15.91
CA ASP A 159 18.86 19.32 16.74
C ASP A 159 17.56 20.06 17.06
N PHE A 160 16.69 20.22 16.05
CA PHE A 160 15.43 20.95 16.17
C PHE A 160 14.31 20.07 16.70
N ALA A 161 14.24 18.80 16.29
CA ALA A 161 13.16 17.86 16.57
C ALA A 161 11.77 18.45 16.25
N PRO A 162 11.43 18.64 14.96
CA PRO A 162 10.17 19.24 14.56
C PRO A 162 8.97 18.34 14.91
N ASP A 163 7.90 18.96 15.42
CA ASP A 163 6.61 18.31 15.65
C ASP A 163 5.72 18.40 14.39
N VAL A 164 5.86 19.48 13.61
CA VAL A 164 5.04 19.72 12.41
C VAL A 164 5.92 20.15 11.24
N LEU A 165 5.67 19.57 10.07
CA LEU A 165 6.29 19.95 8.79
C LEU A 165 5.27 20.66 7.90
N LEU A 166 5.60 21.86 7.44
CA LEU A 166 4.90 22.56 6.36
C LEU A 166 5.83 22.54 5.14
N MET A 167 5.36 22.08 3.99
CA MET A 167 6.21 21.89 2.81
C MET A 167 5.49 22.30 1.53
N ASP A 168 5.99 23.35 0.92
CA ASP A 168 5.62 23.81 -0.42
C ASP A 168 6.91 24.29 -1.11
N ILE A 169 7.58 23.38 -1.83
CA ILE A 169 8.91 23.62 -2.40
C ILE A 169 8.94 23.42 -3.92
N GLU A 170 7.78 23.55 -4.56
CA GLU A 170 7.62 23.73 -6.00
C GLU A 170 8.37 22.66 -6.84
N GLY A 171 8.32 21.40 -6.37
CA GLY A 171 8.87 20.22 -7.08
C GLY A 171 10.00 19.48 -6.37
N GLY A 172 10.49 19.98 -5.23
CA GLY A 172 11.50 19.29 -4.42
C GLY A 172 10.96 18.20 -3.49
N GLU A 173 9.63 18.04 -3.39
CA GLU A 173 8.96 17.25 -2.35
C GLU A 173 9.31 15.76 -2.43
N LEU A 174 9.39 15.21 -3.65
CA LEU A 174 9.65 13.79 -3.85
C LEU A 174 11.05 13.39 -3.37
N GLU A 175 12.08 14.10 -3.82
CA GLU A 175 13.46 13.84 -3.39
C GLU A 175 13.62 14.09 -1.89
N PHE A 176 12.95 15.11 -1.34
CA PHE A 176 12.96 15.33 0.10
C PHE A 176 12.36 14.14 0.87
N LEU A 177 11.15 13.69 0.49
CA LEU A 177 10.42 12.63 1.19
C LEU A 177 11.09 11.25 1.08
N ARG A 178 11.80 10.96 -0.02
CA ARG A 178 12.51 9.67 -0.20
C ARG A 178 13.55 9.38 0.88
N HIS A 179 14.13 10.43 1.46
CA HIS A 179 15.24 10.30 2.41
C HIS A 179 14.94 10.94 3.78
N ALA A 180 13.82 11.66 3.93
CA ALA A 180 13.49 12.32 5.18
C ALA A 180 13.13 11.31 6.28
N ASN A 181 13.83 11.39 7.42
CA ASN A 181 13.32 10.83 8.67
C ASN A 181 12.05 11.60 9.12
N LEU A 182 10.92 10.91 9.18
CA LEU A 182 9.63 11.49 9.62
C LEU A 182 9.29 11.15 11.09
N GLU A 183 10.20 10.50 11.82
CA GLU A 183 10.01 10.19 13.24
C GLU A 183 9.81 11.47 14.08
N GLY A 184 8.94 11.42 15.08
CA GLY A 184 8.62 12.57 15.95
C GLY A 184 7.70 13.61 15.31
N ILE A 185 7.55 13.64 13.99
CA ILE A 185 6.60 14.53 13.31
C ILE A 185 5.18 13.99 13.52
N ARG A 186 4.31 14.79 14.14
CA ARG A 186 2.92 14.44 14.41
C ARG A 186 1.93 14.92 13.36
N ALA A 187 2.31 15.92 12.55
CA ALA A 187 1.46 16.43 11.48
C ALA A 187 2.28 17.00 10.32
N ILE A 188 1.75 16.90 9.10
CA ILE A 188 2.36 17.43 7.89
C ILE A 188 1.29 18.17 7.08
N VAL A 189 1.64 19.35 6.57
CA VAL A 189 0.90 20.04 5.52
C VAL A 189 1.82 20.15 4.31
N VAL A 190 1.40 19.58 3.18
CA VAL A 190 2.25 19.49 1.97
C VAL A 190 1.45 19.80 0.73
N GLU A 191 2.00 20.65 -0.15
CA GLU A 191 1.54 20.83 -1.53
C GLU A 191 2.37 19.97 -2.49
N PHE A 192 1.70 19.30 -3.44
CA PHE A 192 2.33 18.43 -4.43
C PHE A 192 2.34 19.07 -5.82
N HIS A 193 3.48 18.93 -6.51
CA HIS A 193 3.74 19.50 -7.83
C HIS A 193 3.94 18.40 -8.89
N PRO A 194 2.87 17.70 -9.34
CA PRO A 194 2.98 16.65 -10.36
C PRO A 194 3.49 17.15 -11.72
N GLU A 195 3.50 18.46 -11.97
CA GLU A 195 4.15 19.06 -13.13
C GLU A 195 5.68 18.85 -13.11
N ALA A 196 6.29 18.72 -11.94
CA ALA A 196 7.74 18.52 -11.78
C ALA A 196 8.17 17.05 -11.86
N TYR A 197 7.45 16.14 -11.19
CA TYR A 197 7.82 14.72 -11.08
C TYR A 197 6.74 13.73 -11.56
N GLY A 198 5.72 14.23 -12.26
CA GLY A 198 4.66 13.42 -12.85
C GLY A 198 3.66 12.85 -11.84
N ARG A 199 2.62 12.19 -12.38
CA ARG A 199 1.59 11.52 -11.58
C ARG A 199 2.18 10.38 -10.72
N ALA A 200 3.17 9.66 -11.24
CA ALA A 200 3.84 8.58 -10.52
C ALA A 200 4.61 9.13 -9.30
N GLY A 201 5.36 10.22 -9.45
CA GLY A 201 6.04 10.87 -8.33
C GLY A 201 5.08 11.37 -7.25
N MET A 202 3.94 11.96 -7.63
CA MET A 202 2.92 12.36 -6.63
C MET A 202 2.36 11.15 -5.88
N GLN A 203 2.16 10.02 -6.55
CA GLN A 203 1.70 8.78 -5.91
C GLN A 203 2.75 8.23 -4.95
N GLU A 204 4.03 8.35 -5.30
CA GLU A 204 5.15 7.97 -4.44
C GLU A 204 5.22 8.83 -3.19
N CYS A 205 5.16 10.16 -3.30
CA CYS A 205 5.12 11.07 -2.13
C CYS A 205 4.01 10.67 -1.15
N LYS A 206 2.81 10.43 -1.68
CA LYS A 206 1.64 10.02 -0.89
C LYS A 206 1.85 8.68 -0.22
N SER A 207 2.43 7.71 -0.94
CA SER A 207 2.72 6.39 -0.40
C SER A 207 3.77 6.45 0.72
N ILE A 208 4.79 7.31 0.61
CA ILE A 208 5.79 7.53 1.66
C ILE A 208 5.11 8.01 2.95
N LEU A 209 4.24 9.03 2.84
CA LEU A 209 3.51 9.56 3.99
C LEU A 209 2.57 8.52 4.62
N GLU A 210 1.78 7.82 3.80
CA GLU A 210 0.87 6.76 4.25
C GLU A 210 1.64 5.63 4.96
N ASN A 211 2.77 5.19 4.39
CA ASN A 211 3.63 4.15 4.98
C ASN A 211 4.26 4.60 6.31
N ALA A 212 4.57 5.89 6.46
CA ALA A 212 5.06 6.45 7.71
C ALA A 212 3.96 6.57 8.80
N GLY A 213 2.69 6.36 8.44
CA GLY A 213 1.53 6.39 9.34
C GLY A 213 0.76 7.71 9.30
N PHE A 214 0.90 8.52 8.25
CA PHE A 214 0.17 9.77 8.14
C PHE A 214 -1.19 9.56 7.46
N GLY A 215 -2.27 9.78 8.21
CA GLY A 215 -3.64 9.80 7.71
C GLY A 215 -4.08 11.21 7.34
N LYS A 216 -4.77 11.37 6.22
CA LYS A 216 -5.37 12.66 5.83
C LYS A 216 -6.41 13.12 6.83
N VAL A 217 -6.41 14.41 7.13
CA VAL A 217 -7.51 15.09 7.81
C VAL A 217 -8.60 15.37 6.77
N GLU A 218 -9.77 14.77 6.97
CA GLU A 218 -10.93 15.00 6.11
C GLU A 218 -11.36 16.48 6.13
N GLY A 219 -11.72 17.02 4.97
CA GLY A 219 -12.09 18.43 4.83
C GLY A 219 -10.92 19.42 4.73
N GLN A 220 -9.72 19.06 5.20
CA GLN A 220 -8.49 19.87 5.11
C GLN A 220 -7.51 19.40 4.03
N SER A 221 -7.88 18.37 3.27
CA SER A 221 -7.05 17.79 2.21
C SER A 221 -7.76 17.86 0.86
N THR A 222 -7.00 18.23 -0.18
CA THR A 222 -7.42 18.22 -1.58
C THR A 222 -6.58 17.23 -2.41
N ARG A 223 -6.68 17.31 -3.74
CA ARG A 223 -5.87 16.48 -4.63
C ARG A 223 -4.38 16.82 -4.54
N LEU A 224 -4.06 18.12 -4.43
CA LEU A 224 -2.70 18.64 -4.47
C LEU A 224 -2.18 19.05 -3.09
N VAL A 225 -3.05 19.35 -2.13
CA VAL A 225 -2.64 19.77 -0.78
C VAL A 225 -3.11 18.74 0.22
N TRP A 226 -2.20 18.14 0.98
CA TRP A 226 -2.53 17.21 2.05
C TRP A 226 -2.23 17.82 3.40
N THR A 227 -3.25 17.81 4.27
CA THR A 227 -3.09 17.98 5.71
C THR A 227 -3.22 16.59 6.32
N CYS A 228 -2.17 16.08 6.94
CA CYS A 228 -2.18 14.76 7.54
C CYS A 228 -1.63 14.75 8.96
N VAL A 229 -2.11 13.80 9.75
CA VAL A 229 -1.71 13.57 11.15
C VAL A 229 -1.16 12.15 11.28
N HIS A 230 -0.13 12.00 12.11
CA HIS A 230 0.44 10.70 12.40
C HIS A 230 -0.49 9.90 13.29
N ASP A 231 -0.75 8.66 12.91
CA ASP A 231 -1.39 7.64 13.71
C ASP A 231 -0.64 6.32 13.48
N ALA A 232 -0.03 5.79 14.54
CA ALA A 232 0.68 4.52 14.49
C ALA A 232 -0.22 3.37 14.00
N GLY A 233 -1.54 3.44 14.26
CA GLY A 233 -2.54 2.48 13.79
C GLY A 233 -2.81 2.53 12.29
N LEU A 234 -2.36 3.57 11.59
CA LEU A 234 -2.46 3.70 10.14
C LEU A 234 -1.22 3.23 9.40
N ARG A 235 -0.18 2.76 10.10
CA ARG A 235 0.98 2.16 9.44
C ARG A 235 0.60 0.81 8.82
N PRO A 236 0.78 0.62 7.50
CA PRO A 236 0.54 -0.67 6.88
C PRO A 236 1.51 -1.72 7.44
N PRO A 237 1.16 -3.01 7.38
CA PRO A 237 2.09 -4.07 7.75
C PRO A 237 3.23 -4.12 6.74
N LEU A 238 4.44 -4.37 7.24
CA LEU A 238 5.65 -4.58 6.46
C LEU A 238 6.23 -5.99 6.70
N PRO A 239 6.89 -6.60 5.70
CA PRO A 239 7.42 -7.96 5.80
C PRO A 239 8.68 -8.06 6.68
N ASP A 240 9.38 -6.96 6.93
CA ASP A 240 10.64 -6.89 7.68
C ASP A 240 10.45 -6.68 9.19
N GLY A 241 9.21 -6.63 9.68
CA GLY A 241 8.91 -6.66 11.12
C GLY A 241 7.83 -5.65 11.54
N GLY A 242 8.10 -4.95 12.65
CA GLY A 242 7.13 -4.09 13.32
C GLY A 242 5.92 -4.87 13.84
N TRP A 243 4.75 -4.22 13.85
CA TRP A 243 3.53 -4.83 14.36
C TRP A 243 3.08 -6.07 13.56
N SER A 244 3.59 -6.30 12.34
CA SER A 244 3.32 -7.50 11.54
C SER A 244 3.74 -8.80 12.24
N THR A 245 4.74 -8.73 13.12
CA THR A 245 5.30 -9.87 13.88
C THR A 245 5.06 -9.75 15.39
N GLU A 246 4.28 -8.78 15.84
CA GLU A 246 3.90 -8.64 17.24
C GLU A 246 2.68 -9.52 17.55
N ILE A 247 2.56 -9.96 18.81
CA ILE A 247 1.40 -10.68 19.32
C ILE A 247 0.87 -9.94 20.54
N ASP A 248 -0.33 -9.39 20.41
CA ASP A 248 -1.02 -8.73 21.51
C ASP A 248 -2.07 -9.66 22.14
N THR A 249 -2.43 -9.38 23.39
CA THR A 249 -3.61 -9.98 24.03
C THR A 249 -4.57 -8.88 24.45
N VAL A 250 -5.86 -9.07 24.15
CA VAL A 250 -6.93 -8.17 24.55
C VAL A 250 -7.91 -8.96 25.43
N GLU A 251 -7.97 -8.60 26.71
CA GLU A 251 -8.94 -9.14 27.66
C GLU A 251 -10.32 -8.51 27.42
N ASN A 252 -11.37 -9.33 27.48
CA ASN A 252 -12.74 -8.94 27.22
C ASN A 252 -12.91 -8.19 25.88
N ALA A 253 -12.23 -8.68 24.84
CA ALA A 253 -12.25 -8.10 23.51
C ALA A 253 -13.66 -8.14 22.91
N ILE A 254 -14.03 -7.11 22.17
CA ILE A 254 -15.29 -7.09 21.42
C ILE A 254 -14.96 -7.26 19.95
N VAL A 255 -15.38 -8.39 19.38
CA VAL A 255 -15.18 -8.69 17.96
C VAL A 255 -16.43 -8.26 17.21
N VAL A 256 -16.27 -7.38 16.22
CA VAL A 256 -17.38 -6.81 15.45
C VAL A 256 -17.25 -7.22 13.97
N PRO A 257 -18.15 -8.07 13.45
CA PRO A 257 -18.20 -8.39 12.03
C PRO A 257 -18.75 -7.22 11.19
N PRO A 258 -18.54 -7.21 9.87
CA PRO A 258 -19.13 -6.19 9.02
C PRO A 258 -20.65 -6.37 8.93
N SER A 259 -21.41 -5.29 9.04
CA SER A 259 -22.85 -5.26 8.76
C SER A 259 -23.18 -5.06 7.28
N GLU A 260 -22.27 -4.44 6.52
CA GLU A 260 -22.48 -4.06 5.12
C GLU A 260 -21.44 -4.68 4.19
N GLN A 261 -21.80 -4.82 2.90
CA GLN A 261 -20.85 -5.22 1.86
C GLN A 261 -20.08 -4.01 1.34
N GLY A 262 -18.75 -4.07 1.42
CA GLY A 262 -17.89 -3.01 0.93
C GLY A 262 -16.52 -3.51 0.51
N PHE A 263 -15.76 -2.64 -0.18
CA PHE A 263 -14.34 -2.85 -0.39
C PHE A 263 -13.55 -2.57 0.89
N VAL A 264 -13.87 -1.46 1.56
CA VAL A 264 -13.50 -1.17 2.95
C VAL A 264 -14.75 -1.35 3.80
N GLN A 265 -14.62 -1.97 4.98
CA GLN A 265 -15.72 -2.27 5.88
C GLN A 265 -15.38 -1.87 7.31
N LYS A 266 -16.38 -1.39 8.04
CA LYS A 266 -16.30 -1.19 9.48
C LYS A 266 -16.43 -2.54 10.18
N ALA A 267 -15.31 -3.10 10.64
CA ALA A 267 -15.22 -4.41 11.27
C ALA A 267 -13.86 -4.56 11.96
N GLY A 268 -13.76 -5.43 12.96
CA GLY A 268 -12.49 -5.73 13.62
C GLY A 268 -12.62 -5.96 15.11
N VAL A 269 -11.59 -5.59 15.85
CA VAL A 269 -11.47 -5.83 17.29
C VAL A 269 -11.49 -4.50 18.04
N LEU A 270 -12.32 -4.41 19.06
CA LEU A 270 -12.31 -3.34 20.06
C LEU A 270 -11.85 -3.90 21.42
N THR A 271 -11.22 -3.08 22.23
CA THR A 271 -11.01 -3.33 23.66
C THR A 271 -12.33 -3.22 24.42
N ALA A 272 -12.36 -3.68 25.68
CA ALA A 272 -13.56 -3.64 26.52
C ALA A 272 -14.12 -2.22 26.74
N ASP A 273 -13.28 -1.19 26.69
CA ASP A 273 -13.63 0.23 26.78
C ASP A 273 -13.92 0.88 25.41
N GLY A 274 -13.93 0.10 24.33
CA GLY A 274 -14.35 0.54 23.00
C GLY A 274 -13.24 1.11 22.12
N HIS A 275 -11.98 1.11 22.55
CA HIS A 275 -10.86 1.52 21.70
C HIS A 275 -10.59 0.49 20.59
N TYR A 276 -10.39 0.97 19.36
CA TYR A 276 -10.05 0.10 18.24
C TYR A 276 -8.65 -0.48 18.37
N LYS A 277 -8.48 -1.76 18.01
CA LYS A 277 -7.18 -2.42 17.92
C LYS A 277 -6.72 -2.47 16.45
N PRO A 278 -5.88 -1.52 15.98
CA PRO A 278 -5.56 -1.40 14.55
C PRO A 278 -4.76 -2.58 14.00
N SER A 279 -3.93 -3.23 14.82
CA SER A 279 -3.19 -4.43 14.43
C SER A 279 -4.11 -5.59 14.06
N GLY A 280 -5.38 -5.59 14.49
CA GLY A 280 -6.40 -6.56 14.09
C GLY A 280 -6.97 -6.36 12.68
N ALA A 281 -6.67 -5.24 12.00
CA ALA A 281 -7.21 -4.91 10.69
C ALA A 281 -6.66 -5.79 9.55
N LEU A 282 -7.49 -6.14 8.55
CA LEU A 282 -7.00 -6.71 7.29
C LEU A 282 -6.45 -5.59 6.40
N TRP A 283 -5.19 -5.71 5.99
CA TRP A 283 -4.54 -4.81 5.04
C TRP A 283 -4.27 -5.50 3.70
N ARG A 284 -4.46 -4.76 2.61
CA ARG A 284 -4.12 -5.21 1.26
C ARG A 284 -3.55 -4.07 0.43
N ASN A 285 -2.40 -4.28 -0.20
CA ASN A 285 -1.74 -3.29 -1.06
C ASN A 285 -1.62 -1.92 -0.37
N GLY A 286 -1.15 -1.90 0.88
CA GLY A 286 -0.95 -0.68 1.66
C GLY A 286 -2.23 -0.02 2.20
N ARG A 287 -3.40 -0.65 2.06
CA ARG A 287 -4.68 -0.09 2.54
C ARG A 287 -5.38 -1.01 3.54
N ALA A 288 -5.82 -0.45 4.66
CA ALA A 288 -6.74 -1.11 5.59
C ALA A 288 -8.11 -1.33 4.91
N LEU A 289 -8.51 -2.60 4.79
CA LEU A 289 -9.82 -2.99 4.28
C LEU A 289 -10.85 -3.15 5.39
N THR A 290 -10.40 -3.34 6.62
CA THR A 290 -11.26 -3.25 7.80
C THR A 290 -10.83 -2.06 8.63
N THR A 291 -11.78 -1.19 8.95
CA THR A 291 -11.58 0.03 9.74
C THR A 291 -12.43 -0.02 10.99
N GLN A 292 -12.18 0.92 11.91
CA GLN A 292 -12.86 1.00 13.21
C GLN A 292 -14.39 0.83 13.07
N PRO A 293 -14.96 -0.23 13.65
CA PRO A 293 -16.40 -0.38 13.76
C PRO A 293 -16.97 0.54 14.85
N PRO A 294 -18.26 0.93 14.77
CA PRO A 294 -18.93 1.51 15.92
C PRO A 294 -18.97 0.51 17.08
N MET A 295 -18.98 1.02 18.31
CA MET A 295 -19.25 0.19 19.48
C MET A 295 -20.66 -0.42 19.35
N PRO A 296 -20.82 -1.75 19.46
CA PRO A 296 -22.13 -2.37 19.46
C PRO A 296 -23.03 -1.87 20.60
N GLU A 297 -24.32 -1.75 20.34
CA GLU A 297 -25.32 -1.41 21.35
C GLU A 297 -25.92 -2.68 21.98
N GLY A 298 -26.26 -2.62 23.27
CA GLY A 298 -26.93 -3.72 23.98
C GLY A 298 -26.00 -4.74 24.62
N GLU A 299 -26.60 -5.80 25.16
CA GLU A 299 -25.88 -6.92 25.78
C GLU A 299 -25.31 -7.86 24.70
N LEU A 300 -24.01 -8.14 24.77
CA LEU A 300 -23.31 -8.99 23.81
C LEU A 300 -23.21 -10.43 24.31
N ALA A 301 -23.35 -11.38 23.38
CA ALA A 301 -23.07 -12.78 23.70
C ALA A 301 -21.61 -12.93 24.15
N GLU A 302 -21.41 -13.63 25.27
CA GLU A 302 -20.09 -13.89 25.82
C GLU A 302 -19.51 -15.21 25.29
N ARG A 303 -18.28 -15.14 24.81
CA ARG A 303 -17.47 -16.29 24.41
C ARG A 303 -16.34 -16.47 25.40
N LYS A 304 -16.43 -17.54 26.18
CA LYS A 304 -15.43 -17.91 27.19
C LYS A 304 -14.17 -18.49 26.55
N GLY A 305 -13.08 -18.45 27.31
CA GLY A 305 -11.81 -19.05 26.94
C GLY A 305 -10.85 -18.13 26.17
N THR A 306 -9.76 -18.70 25.68
CA THR A 306 -8.68 -18.01 24.97
C THR A 306 -8.75 -18.32 23.48
N TRP A 307 -8.90 -17.29 22.65
CA TRP A 307 -9.09 -17.45 21.21
C TRP A 307 -8.03 -16.70 20.42
N LEU A 308 -7.65 -17.21 19.24
CA LEU A 308 -6.78 -16.52 18.30
C LEU A 308 -7.61 -15.71 17.30
N TRP A 309 -7.23 -14.46 17.05
CA TRP A 309 -7.79 -13.65 15.97
C TRP A 309 -7.19 -14.03 14.62
N GLY A 310 -8.00 -14.62 13.75
CA GLY A 310 -7.65 -14.96 12.37
C GLY A 310 -7.90 -13.83 11.36
N GLY A 311 -8.72 -12.83 11.70
CA GLY A 311 -9.04 -11.72 10.80
C GLY A 311 -10.32 -11.97 10.00
N VAL A 312 -10.26 -11.72 8.68
CA VAL A 312 -11.41 -11.86 7.79
C VAL A 312 -11.39 -13.23 7.11
N LEU A 313 -12.49 -13.98 7.21
CA LEU A 313 -12.66 -15.26 6.54
C LEU A 313 -13.12 -15.06 5.09
N TRP A 314 -12.27 -15.48 4.16
CA TRP A 314 -12.55 -15.47 2.73
C TRP A 314 -13.06 -16.83 2.25
N MET A 315 -14.20 -16.86 1.57
CA MET A 315 -14.69 -18.09 0.93
C MET A 315 -13.96 -18.44 -0.37
N HIS A 316 -13.26 -17.47 -0.97
CA HIS A 316 -12.47 -17.70 -2.17
C HIS A 316 -11.11 -18.30 -1.78
N PHE A 317 -10.83 -19.52 -2.24
CA PHE A 317 -9.61 -20.29 -1.92
C PHE A 317 -8.32 -19.46 -1.92
N GLY A 318 -7.99 -18.76 -3.01
CA GLY A 318 -6.76 -17.98 -3.06
C GLY A 318 -6.69 -16.85 -2.03
N HIS A 319 -7.82 -16.19 -1.75
CA HIS A 319 -7.86 -15.10 -0.75
C HIS A 319 -7.84 -15.67 0.67
N PHE A 320 -8.35 -16.88 0.88
CA PHE A 320 -8.16 -17.58 2.14
C PHE A 320 -6.67 -17.82 2.41
N LEU A 321 -5.94 -18.37 1.44
CA LEU A 321 -4.51 -18.67 1.59
C LEU A 321 -3.65 -17.44 1.87
N VAL A 322 -3.94 -16.30 1.23
CA VAL A 322 -3.08 -15.10 1.34
C VAL A 322 -3.58 -14.04 2.32
N GLU A 323 -4.86 -14.02 2.68
CA GLU A 323 -5.44 -12.99 3.56
C GLU A 323 -6.07 -13.56 4.84
N SER A 324 -6.70 -14.75 4.80
CA SER A 324 -7.24 -15.38 6.03
C SER A 324 -6.16 -16.13 6.81
N ALA A 325 -5.25 -16.82 6.14
CA ALA A 325 -4.18 -17.56 6.82
C ALA A 325 -3.07 -16.63 7.38
N ALA A 326 -3.11 -15.34 7.08
CA ALA A 326 -2.04 -14.36 7.31
C ALA A 326 -1.58 -14.20 8.77
N ARG A 327 -2.38 -14.67 9.73
CA ARG A 327 -2.11 -14.57 11.18
C ARG A 327 -1.83 -15.92 11.84
N LEU A 328 -1.94 -17.02 11.11
CA LEU A 328 -1.80 -18.38 11.65
C LEU A 328 -0.35 -18.73 12.03
N TRP A 329 0.62 -17.92 11.63
CA TRP A 329 2.01 -18.04 12.07
C TRP A 329 2.15 -18.00 13.60
N ALA A 330 1.25 -17.30 14.29
CA ALA A 330 1.25 -17.21 15.74
C ALA A 330 1.01 -18.56 16.43
N LEU A 331 0.39 -19.54 15.77
CA LEU A 331 0.19 -20.88 16.33
C LEU A 331 1.51 -21.59 16.67
N ASP A 332 2.62 -21.20 16.04
CA ASP A 332 3.97 -21.70 16.34
C ASP A 332 4.63 -20.98 17.52
N GLN A 333 4.19 -19.76 17.83
CA GLN A 333 4.82 -18.89 18.84
C GLN A 333 4.04 -18.78 20.14
N ILE A 334 2.79 -19.23 20.17
CA ILE A 334 1.98 -19.27 21.38
C ILE A 334 2.09 -20.63 22.08
N ASP A 335 2.51 -20.59 23.34
CA ASP A 335 2.55 -21.77 24.22
C ASP A 335 1.24 -21.97 24.99
N THR A 336 0.40 -20.94 25.05
CA THR A 336 -0.89 -20.99 25.76
C THR A 336 -1.88 -21.83 24.97
N PRO A 337 -2.57 -22.81 25.59
CA PRO A 337 -3.68 -23.51 24.96
C PRO A 337 -4.77 -22.51 24.53
N ILE A 338 -5.30 -22.68 23.32
CA ILE A 338 -6.40 -21.88 22.79
C ILE A 338 -7.60 -22.76 22.46
N ASP A 339 -8.79 -22.20 22.61
CA ASP A 339 -10.08 -22.85 22.34
C ASP A 339 -10.45 -22.82 20.85
N GLY A 340 -9.76 -22.02 20.05
CA GLY A 340 -9.95 -21.97 18.60
C GLY A 340 -9.45 -20.69 17.94
N VAL A 341 -9.72 -20.57 16.64
CA VAL A 341 -9.43 -19.38 15.83
C VAL A 341 -10.74 -18.71 15.42
N ILE A 342 -10.85 -17.43 15.73
CA ILE A 342 -12.00 -16.57 15.42
C ILE A 342 -11.72 -15.77 14.15
N PHE A 343 -12.68 -15.76 13.25
CA PHE A 343 -12.73 -14.87 12.09
C PHE A 343 -14.06 -14.11 12.04
N VAL A 344 -14.11 -13.07 11.19
CA VAL A 344 -15.35 -12.42 10.75
C VAL A 344 -15.55 -12.61 9.25
N PRO A 345 -16.79 -12.67 8.74
CA PRO A 345 -17.03 -12.94 7.33
C PRO A 345 -16.67 -11.72 6.48
N LYS A 346 -16.03 -11.94 5.32
CA LYS A 346 -15.83 -10.85 4.33
C LYS A 346 -17.15 -10.27 3.82
N ARG A 347 -18.18 -11.12 3.70
CA ARG A 347 -19.52 -10.76 3.22
C ARG A 347 -20.53 -11.14 4.30
N PRO A 348 -21.33 -10.20 4.82
CA PRO A 348 -22.28 -10.49 5.90
C PRO A 348 -23.21 -11.67 5.59
N ARG A 349 -23.63 -11.81 4.33
CA ARG A 349 -24.49 -12.91 3.85
C ARG A 349 -23.94 -14.33 4.06
N ASN A 350 -22.63 -14.48 4.27
CA ASN A 350 -22.02 -15.78 4.55
C ASN A 350 -22.19 -16.17 6.03
N GLY A 351 -22.56 -15.23 6.90
CA GLY A 351 -22.80 -15.47 8.33
C GLY A 351 -21.63 -16.19 9.01
N SER A 352 -21.96 -17.28 9.70
CA SER A 352 -21.02 -18.11 10.44
C SER A 352 -20.47 -19.30 9.63
N GLU A 353 -20.64 -19.30 8.30
CA GLU A 353 -20.18 -20.38 7.43
C GLU A 353 -18.65 -20.54 7.51
N VAL A 354 -18.21 -21.79 7.70
CA VAL A 354 -16.81 -22.22 7.61
C VAL A 354 -16.77 -23.45 6.70
N LEU A 355 -15.95 -23.40 5.67
CA LEU A 355 -15.82 -24.50 4.70
C LEU A 355 -14.86 -25.56 5.24
N GLY A 356 -15.11 -26.83 4.92
CA GLY A 356 -14.30 -27.95 5.43
C GLY A 356 -12.80 -27.82 5.17
N TYR A 357 -12.40 -27.29 4.00
CA TYR A 357 -10.98 -27.06 3.71
C TYR A 357 -10.34 -25.97 4.58
N GLN A 358 -11.12 -25.02 5.11
CA GLN A 358 -10.61 -23.95 5.97
C GLN A 358 -10.30 -24.48 7.37
N GLN A 359 -11.18 -25.33 7.91
CA GLN A 359 -10.91 -26.10 9.13
C GLN A 359 -9.69 -27.00 8.93
N GLU A 360 -9.65 -27.75 7.82
CA GLU A 360 -8.54 -28.64 7.52
C GLU A 360 -7.20 -27.91 7.36
N PHE A 361 -7.20 -26.71 6.79
CA PHE A 361 -5.99 -25.89 6.67
C PHE A 361 -5.40 -25.53 8.05
N VAL A 362 -6.25 -25.20 9.03
CA VAL A 362 -5.80 -24.92 10.40
C VAL A 362 -5.29 -26.21 11.07
N ASN A 363 -5.97 -27.34 10.85
CA ASN A 363 -5.49 -28.65 11.33
C ASN A 363 -4.09 -28.98 10.77
N LEU A 364 -3.84 -28.64 9.50
CA LEU A 364 -2.55 -28.81 8.85
C LEU A 364 -1.45 -27.92 9.44
N MET A 365 -1.75 -26.90 10.23
CA MET A 365 -0.75 -26.17 11.05
C MET A 365 -0.32 -26.94 12.31
N GLY A 366 -0.77 -28.19 12.48
CA GLY A 366 -0.39 -29.05 13.60
C GLY A 366 -1.25 -28.86 14.85
N ARG A 367 -2.42 -28.21 14.73
CA ARG A 367 -3.34 -27.93 15.86
C ARG A 367 -4.75 -28.36 15.48
N ASP A 368 -5.31 -29.33 16.20
CA ASP A 368 -6.71 -29.72 16.07
C ASP A 368 -7.58 -28.81 16.94
N ILE A 369 -7.89 -27.63 16.40
CA ILE A 369 -8.64 -26.57 17.10
C ILE A 369 -9.79 -26.04 16.23
N PRO A 370 -10.94 -25.68 16.81
CA PRO A 370 -12.07 -25.12 16.08
C PRO A 370 -11.74 -23.84 15.30
N VAL A 371 -12.25 -23.75 14.07
CA VAL A 371 -12.32 -22.50 13.30
C VAL A 371 -13.75 -21.97 13.36
N VAL A 372 -13.91 -20.74 13.85
CA VAL A 372 -15.21 -20.10 14.07
C VAL A 372 -15.29 -18.80 13.29
N CYS A 373 -16.41 -18.59 12.58
CA CYS A 373 -16.74 -17.33 11.94
C CYS A 373 -17.89 -16.65 12.68
N LEU A 374 -17.69 -15.44 13.19
CA LEU A 374 -18.70 -14.70 13.95
C LEU A 374 -19.57 -13.87 13.00
N ALA A 375 -20.87 -14.18 12.97
CA ALA A 375 -21.85 -13.46 12.17
C ALA A 375 -22.36 -12.18 12.86
N GLU A 376 -22.35 -12.17 14.19
CA GLU A 376 -22.80 -11.07 15.04
C GLU A 376 -21.68 -10.62 16.00
N PRO A 377 -21.74 -9.41 16.57
CA PRO A 377 -20.76 -8.98 17.56
C PRO A 377 -20.77 -9.84 18.82
N GLU A 378 -19.59 -10.23 19.29
CA GLU A 378 -19.43 -11.02 20.52
C GLU A 378 -18.34 -10.43 21.42
N LYS A 379 -18.50 -10.60 22.74
CA LYS A 379 -17.48 -10.31 23.73
C LYS A 379 -16.68 -11.59 24.02
N VAL A 380 -15.40 -11.59 23.69
CA VAL A 380 -14.48 -12.72 23.86
C VAL A 380 -13.65 -12.50 25.12
N GLU A 381 -13.65 -13.48 26.03
CA GLU A 381 -12.98 -13.40 27.33
C GLU A 381 -11.49 -13.03 27.19
N ARG A 382 -10.76 -13.75 26.34
CA ARG A 382 -9.36 -13.43 26.02
C ARG A 382 -9.08 -13.65 24.54
N LEU A 383 -8.72 -12.58 23.82
CA LEU A 383 -8.40 -12.65 22.39
C LEU A 383 -6.91 -12.35 22.16
N ILE A 384 -6.19 -13.32 21.61
CA ILE A 384 -4.82 -13.15 21.11
C ILE A 384 -4.91 -12.55 19.70
N VAL A 385 -4.26 -11.41 19.46
CA VAL A 385 -4.28 -10.65 18.22
C VAL A 385 -2.86 -10.55 17.65
N PRO A 386 -2.41 -11.54 16.86
CA PRO A 386 -1.13 -11.48 16.16
C PRO A 386 -1.18 -10.43 15.07
N GLY A 387 -0.04 -9.88 14.66
CA GLY A 387 0.12 -9.06 13.47
C GLY A 387 -0.20 -9.79 12.15
N GLN A 388 -0.36 -9.01 11.08
CA GLN A 388 -0.56 -9.56 9.73
C GLN A 388 0.80 -9.96 9.15
N GLY A 389 1.19 -11.23 9.34
CA GLY A 389 2.50 -11.74 8.95
C GLY A 389 2.65 -12.09 7.46
N PHE A 390 1.56 -12.04 6.69
CA PHE A 390 1.52 -12.33 5.26
C PHE A 390 0.37 -11.57 4.56
N GLY A 391 0.40 -11.46 3.24
CA GLY A 391 -0.63 -10.70 2.51
C GLY A 391 -0.33 -10.50 1.03
N LEU A 392 -1.01 -9.50 0.45
CA LEU A 392 -0.81 -9.06 -0.92
C LEU A 392 -0.15 -7.67 -0.97
N GLY A 393 0.59 -7.41 -2.05
CA GLY A 393 1.35 -6.17 -2.24
C GLY A 393 2.69 -6.24 -1.53
N ALA A 394 3.03 -5.23 -0.73
CA ALA A 394 4.30 -5.21 0.02
C ALA A 394 4.46 -6.40 0.99
N MET A 395 3.36 -7.01 1.44
CA MET A 395 3.36 -8.20 2.31
C MET A 395 3.49 -9.54 1.58
N THR A 396 3.56 -9.55 0.25
CA THR A 396 3.67 -10.78 -0.56
C THR A 396 4.91 -11.62 -0.24
N PRO A 397 6.08 -11.06 0.16
CA PRO A 397 7.18 -11.87 0.63
C PRO A 397 6.87 -12.64 1.93
N GLY A 398 5.92 -12.14 2.74
CA GLY A 398 5.69 -12.59 4.10
C GLY A 398 6.78 -12.13 5.07
N THR A 399 6.51 -12.26 6.36
CA THR A 399 7.51 -12.08 7.42
C THR A 399 8.35 -13.34 7.61
N ASP A 400 9.54 -13.20 8.20
CA ASP A 400 10.34 -14.35 8.61
C ASP A 400 9.59 -15.28 9.58
N ALA A 401 8.83 -14.70 10.51
CA ALA A 401 7.98 -15.42 11.45
C ALA A 401 6.94 -16.28 10.71
N PHE A 402 6.28 -15.71 9.69
CA PHE A 402 5.32 -16.45 8.88
C PHE A 402 5.96 -17.59 8.10
N ARG A 403 7.02 -17.31 7.34
CA ARG A 403 7.71 -18.33 6.54
C ARG A 403 8.25 -19.47 7.42
N SER A 404 8.87 -19.14 8.55
CA SER A 404 9.43 -20.14 9.47
C SER A 404 8.34 -21.02 10.10
N ALA A 405 7.23 -20.42 10.54
CA ALA A 405 6.12 -21.16 11.13
C ALA A 405 5.46 -22.12 10.12
N PHE A 406 5.28 -21.67 8.87
CA PHE A 406 4.72 -22.51 7.82
C PHE A 406 5.67 -23.61 7.38
N ALA A 407 6.95 -23.31 7.15
CA ALA A 407 7.95 -24.32 6.79
C ALA A 407 8.10 -25.42 7.86
N LYS A 408 7.99 -25.04 9.14
CA LYS A 408 8.10 -25.97 10.27
C LYS A 408 6.86 -26.84 10.44
N ASN A 409 5.66 -26.25 10.36
CA ASN A 409 4.43 -26.91 10.83
C ASN A 409 3.46 -27.26 9.70
N PHE A 410 3.33 -26.41 8.68
CA PHE A 410 2.25 -26.53 7.71
C PHE A 410 2.38 -27.81 6.89
N ALA A 411 1.36 -28.65 7.00
CA ALA A 411 1.23 -29.93 6.33
C ALA A 411 2.43 -30.87 6.51
N HIS A 412 3.20 -30.76 7.59
CA HIS A 412 4.37 -31.61 7.84
C HIS A 412 4.03 -33.11 7.80
N GLY A 413 2.85 -33.49 8.29
CA GLY A 413 2.37 -34.88 8.28
C GLY A 413 1.80 -35.39 6.94
N VAL A 414 1.76 -34.58 5.89
CA VAL A 414 1.32 -35.00 4.55
C VAL A 414 2.54 -35.44 3.75
N ALA A 415 2.63 -36.74 3.48
CA ALA A 415 3.68 -37.33 2.65
C ALA A 415 3.53 -36.89 1.17
N PRO A 416 4.65 -36.72 0.44
CA PRO A 416 4.59 -36.50 -1.01
C PRO A 416 4.00 -37.73 -1.70
N GLU A 417 3.01 -37.51 -2.56
CA GLU A 417 2.38 -38.56 -3.37
C GLU A 417 1.92 -37.97 -4.72
N GLY A 418 2.36 -38.58 -5.82
CA GLY A 418 2.02 -38.14 -7.17
C GLY A 418 3.20 -38.22 -8.15
N SER A 419 3.05 -37.57 -9.29
CA SER A 419 4.05 -37.50 -10.36
C SER A 419 5.10 -36.42 -10.08
N GLU A 420 6.34 -36.66 -10.51
CA GLU A 420 7.41 -35.64 -10.50
C GLU A 420 7.16 -34.51 -11.52
N LYS A 421 6.38 -34.76 -12.57
CA LYS A 421 5.96 -33.75 -13.56
C LYS A 421 4.45 -33.51 -13.48
N VAL A 422 4.05 -32.28 -13.17
CA VAL A 422 2.64 -31.89 -13.01
C VAL A 422 2.32 -30.61 -13.77
N TYR A 423 1.23 -30.63 -14.56
CA TYR A 423 0.61 -29.43 -15.11
C TYR A 423 -0.63 -29.08 -14.29
N ILE A 424 -0.63 -27.93 -13.63
CA ILE A 424 -1.77 -27.43 -12.87
C ILE A 424 -2.68 -26.64 -13.81
N SER A 425 -3.74 -27.31 -14.24
CA SER A 425 -4.70 -26.81 -15.22
C SER A 425 -5.87 -26.07 -14.57
N ARG A 426 -6.43 -25.15 -15.34
CA ARG A 426 -7.66 -24.40 -15.06
C ARG A 426 -8.77 -24.69 -16.07
N SER A 427 -8.56 -25.59 -17.02
CA SER A 427 -9.45 -25.80 -18.17
C SER A 427 -10.83 -26.37 -17.80
N ASP A 428 -10.95 -26.98 -16.62
CA ASP A 428 -12.20 -27.50 -16.04
C ASP A 428 -12.93 -26.48 -15.15
N LEU A 429 -12.34 -25.30 -14.90
CA LEU A 429 -13.02 -24.24 -14.18
C LEU A 429 -14.18 -23.66 -15.01
N PRO A 430 -15.31 -23.30 -14.37
CA PRO A 430 -16.42 -22.68 -15.06
C PRO A 430 -16.03 -21.41 -15.82
N ALA A 431 -16.69 -21.17 -16.95
CA ALA A 431 -16.50 -19.97 -17.75
C ALA A 431 -16.61 -18.69 -16.90
N GLY A 432 -15.77 -17.69 -17.21
CA GLY A 432 -15.70 -16.44 -16.45
C GLY A 432 -14.84 -16.49 -15.18
N ARG A 433 -14.10 -17.59 -14.95
CA ARG A 433 -13.07 -17.69 -13.91
C ARG A 433 -11.65 -17.35 -14.39
N GLY A 434 -11.51 -16.88 -15.63
CA GLY A 434 -10.24 -16.50 -16.24
C GLY A 434 -9.45 -17.74 -16.64
N ASN A 435 -9.67 -18.17 -17.88
CA ASN A 435 -9.13 -19.39 -18.48
C ASN A 435 -8.16 -19.00 -19.62
N LEU A 436 -7.38 -19.97 -20.11
CA LEU A 436 -6.55 -19.82 -21.31
C LEU A 436 -7.31 -20.34 -22.53
N ILE A 437 -7.18 -19.66 -23.68
CA ILE A 437 -7.60 -20.21 -24.96
C ILE A 437 -6.44 -21.06 -25.48
N GLY A 438 -6.71 -22.33 -25.77
CA GLY A 438 -5.69 -23.34 -26.09
C GLY A 438 -5.31 -24.25 -24.93
N GLU A 439 -5.88 -24.08 -23.73
CA GLU A 439 -5.41 -24.83 -22.56
C GLU A 439 -5.59 -26.36 -22.69
N ARG A 440 -6.63 -26.80 -23.41
CA ARG A 440 -6.87 -28.24 -23.65
C ARG A 440 -5.83 -28.84 -24.57
N GLU A 441 -5.45 -28.11 -25.61
CA GLU A 441 -4.37 -28.47 -26.51
C GLU A 441 -3.03 -28.51 -25.76
N LEU A 442 -2.79 -27.54 -24.85
CA LEU A 442 -1.63 -27.56 -23.96
C LEU A 442 -1.60 -28.82 -23.06
N GLU A 443 -2.74 -29.22 -22.51
CA GLU A 443 -2.84 -30.46 -21.72
C GLU A 443 -2.43 -31.70 -22.53
N GLU A 444 -2.89 -31.80 -23.77
CA GLU A 444 -2.55 -32.93 -24.66
C GLU A 444 -1.05 -32.98 -24.95
N TYR A 445 -0.45 -31.83 -25.26
CA TYR A 445 0.98 -31.73 -25.49
C TYR A 445 1.80 -32.07 -24.25
N LEU A 446 1.48 -31.46 -23.10
CA LEU A 446 2.21 -31.72 -21.86
C LEU A 446 2.06 -33.17 -21.41
N LYS A 447 0.89 -33.79 -21.62
CA LYS A 447 0.70 -35.21 -21.36
C LYS A 447 1.64 -36.07 -22.21
N SER A 448 1.88 -35.70 -23.47
CA SER A 448 2.85 -36.38 -24.34
C SER A 448 4.30 -36.22 -23.86
N ASP A 449 4.62 -35.13 -23.16
CA ASP A 449 5.91 -34.87 -22.49
C ASP A 449 6.02 -35.50 -21.07
N GLY A 450 5.03 -36.33 -20.70
CA GLY A 450 5.00 -37.09 -19.45
C GLY A 450 4.47 -36.31 -18.25
N TYR A 451 3.80 -35.18 -18.46
CA TYR A 451 3.14 -34.45 -17.37
C TYR A 451 1.83 -35.13 -16.96
N THR A 452 1.59 -35.17 -15.66
CA THR A 452 0.25 -35.44 -15.12
C THR A 452 -0.57 -34.15 -15.15
N ILE A 453 -1.71 -34.19 -15.83
CA ILE A 453 -2.65 -33.07 -15.87
C ILE A 453 -3.48 -33.07 -14.60
N TYR A 454 -3.37 -31.99 -13.82
CA TYR A 454 -3.95 -31.89 -12.48
C TYR A 454 -4.93 -30.72 -12.41
N HIS A 455 -6.16 -31.01 -11.96
CA HIS A 455 -7.26 -30.05 -11.83
C HIS A 455 -7.62 -29.85 -10.35
N PRO A 456 -7.01 -28.87 -9.66
CA PRO A 456 -7.06 -28.78 -8.19
C PRO A 456 -8.47 -28.73 -7.61
N GLU A 457 -9.43 -28.14 -8.32
CA GLU A 457 -10.83 -28.02 -7.90
C GLU A 457 -11.56 -29.36 -7.72
N LYS A 458 -11.00 -30.46 -8.24
CA LYS A 458 -11.54 -31.81 -8.09
C LYS A 458 -11.00 -32.56 -6.88
N HIS A 459 -10.06 -31.98 -6.16
CA HIS A 459 -9.33 -32.66 -5.08
C HIS A 459 -9.44 -31.88 -3.77
N ASP A 460 -9.44 -32.60 -2.66
CA ASP A 460 -9.28 -31.98 -1.35
C ASP A 460 -7.88 -31.39 -1.17
N ILE A 461 -7.72 -30.63 -0.09
CA ILE A 461 -6.48 -29.90 0.17
C ILE A 461 -5.30 -30.81 0.48
N ARG A 462 -5.53 -31.99 1.09
CA ARG A 462 -4.46 -32.92 1.43
C ARG A 462 -3.87 -33.55 0.18
N HIS A 463 -4.73 -33.96 -0.74
CA HIS A 463 -4.29 -34.47 -2.03
C HIS A 463 -3.54 -33.40 -2.82
N GLN A 464 -4.05 -32.16 -2.87
CA GLN A 464 -3.33 -31.06 -3.53
C GLN A 464 -1.91 -30.90 -2.97
N ILE A 465 -1.79 -30.89 -1.64
CA ILE A 465 -0.50 -30.75 -0.96
C ILE A 465 0.43 -31.92 -1.27
N ALA A 466 -0.05 -33.17 -1.16
CA ALA A 466 0.74 -34.35 -1.45
C ALA A 466 1.29 -34.34 -2.90
N THR A 467 0.44 -33.94 -3.86
CA THR A 467 0.81 -33.80 -5.28
C THR A 467 1.88 -32.74 -5.48
N TYR A 468 1.74 -31.56 -4.87
CA TYR A 468 2.72 -30.48 -5.04
C TYR A 468 4.05 -30.76 -4.34
N LYS A 469 4.04 -31.47 -3.22
CA LYS A 469 5.26 -31.94 -2.54
C LYS A 469 6.04 -32.98 -3.36
N ALA A 470 5.33 -33.85 -4.09
CA ALA A 470 5.96 -34.88 -4.92
C ALA A 470 6.58 -34.32 -6.20
N ALA A 471 6.04 -33.21 -6.71
CA ALA A 471 6.49 -32.64 -7.97
C ALA A 471 7.92 -32.08 -7.91
N ARG A 472 8.61 -32.17 -9.05
CA ARG A 472 9.96 -31.63 -9.31
C ARG A 472 9.95 -30.65 -10.49
N LYS A 473 9.06 -30.84 -11.45
CA LYS A 473 8.77 -29.89 -12.53
C LYS A 473 7.28 -29.57 -12.51
N ILE A 474 6.95 -28.32 -12.18
CA ILE A 474 5.58 -27.85 -12.11
C ILE A 474 5.38 -26.82 -13.22
N ILE A 475 4.44 -27.06 -14.11
CA ILE A 475 3.91 -26.03 -15.01
C ILE A 475 2.52 -25.67 -14.49
N ALA A 476 2.17 -24.39 -14.40
CA ALA A 476 0.87 -23.99 -13.90
C ALA A 476 0.32 -22.80 -14.68
N ALA A 477 -0.96 -22.86 -15.05
CA ALA A 477 -1.66 -21.67 -15.51
C ALA A 477 -1.79 -20.63 -14.39
N GLU A 478 -1.57 -19.34 -14.68
CA GLU A 478 -1.63 -18.23 -13.72
C GLU A 478 -2.94 -18.26 -12.90
N GLY A 479 -2.85 -18.50 -11.60
CA GLY A 479 -4.01 -18.55 -10.73
C GLY A 479 -3.70 -18.93 -9.29
N SER A 480 -4.75 -19.01 -8.46
CA SER A 480 -4.63 -19.18 -7.01
C SER A 480 -3.99 -20.48 -6.54
N ALA A 481 -3.94 -21.52 -7.37
CA ALA A 481 -3.29 -22.78 -7.01
C ALA A 481 -1.79 -22.60 -6.72
N LEU A 482 -1.14 -21.64 -7.39
CA LEU A 482 0.27 -21.31 -7.18
C LEU A 482 0.57 -20.78 -5.78
N HIS A 483 -0.42 -20.24 -5.06
CA HIS A 483 -0.23 -19.90 -3.64
C HIS A 483 -0.08 -21.15 -2.78
N MET A 484 -0.78 -22.25 -3.09
CA MET A 484 -0.57 -23.51 -2.40
C MET A 484 0.78 -24.10 -2.77
N VAL A 485 1.15 -24.08 -4.06
CA VAL A 485 2.49 -24.50 -4.53
C VAL A 485 3.59 -23.77 -3.75
N ALA A 486 3.52 -22.44 -3.63
CA ALA A 486 4.51 -21.67 -2.89
C ALA A 486 4.64 -22.10 -1.41
N LEU A 487 3.54 -22.53 -0.77
CA LEU A 487 3.55 -22.93 0.64
C LEU A 487 4.10 -24.34 0.88
N VAL A 488 4.06 -25.25 -0.10
CA VAL A 488 4.36 -26.68 0.14
C VAL A 488 5.29 -27.35 -0.87
N ALA A 489 5.59 -26.71 -2.00
CA ALA A 489 6.49 -27.28 -2.99
C ALA A 489 7.87 -27.53 -2.37
N ASP A 490 8.51 -28.60 -2.84
CA ASP A 490 9.91 -28.84 -2.53
C ASP A 490 10.74 -27.62 -3.02
N PRO A 491 11.64 -27.04 -2.19
CA PRO A 491 12.50 -25.93 -2.62
C PRO A 491 13.35 -26.25 -3.85
N GLU A 492 13.59 -27.54 -4.13
CA GLU A 492 14.31 -27.95 -5.33
C GLU A 492 13.45 -28.02 -6.59
N ALA A 493 12.12 -27.98 -6.49
CA ALA A 493 11.23 -28.04 -7.63
C ALA A 493 11.33 -26.78 -8.51
N ASP A 494 11.36 -26.98 -9.83
CA ASP A 494 11.26 -25.89 -10.80
C ASP A 494 9.80 -25.60 -11.13
N VAL A 495 9.45 -24.32 -11.17
CA VAL A 495 8.08 -23.86 -11.43
C VAL A 495 8.05 -22.95 -12.65
N ALA A 496 7.24 -23.31 -13.66
CA ALA A 496 6.87 -22.47 -14.78
C ALA A 496 5.44 -21.96 -14.60
N LEU A 497 5.24 -20.66 -14.74
CA LEU A 497 3.95 -19.99 -14.69
C LEU A 497 3.56 -19.55 -16.10
N VAL A 498 2.49 -20.12 -16.64
CA VAL A 498 1.91 -19.73 -17.93
C VAL A 498 0.95 -18.57 -17.71
N VAL A 499 1.35 -17.38 -18.14
CA VAL A 499 0.59 -16.14 -17.95
C VAL A 499 -0.64 -16.16 -18.84
N ARG A 500 -1.81 -15.93 -18.24
CA ARG A 500 -3.09 -15.88 -18.99
C ARG A 500 -3.54 -14.48 -19.37
N ARG A 501 -2.88 -13.44 -18.82
CA ARG A 501 -3.20 -12.03 -19.08
C ARG A 501 -2.12 -11.10 -18.52
N PRO A 502 -1.98 -9.89 -19.08
CA PRO A 502 -1.24 -8.82 -18.41
C PRO A 502 -1.89 -8.46 -17.06
N SER A 503 -1.21 -8.73 -15.95
CA SER A 503 -1.71 -8.38 -14.62
C SER A 503 -0.59 -8.24 -13.59
N GLY A 504 -0.70 -7.22 -12.71
CA GLY A 504 0.15 -7.13 -11.52
C GLY A 504 -0.02 -8.31 -10.54
N ALA A 505 -1.06 -9.13 -10.70
CA ALA A 505 -1.22 -10.38 -9.94
C ALA A 505 -0.11 -11.40 -10.24
N THR A 506 0.41 -11.41 -11.47
CA THR A 506 1.53 -12.28 -11.88
C THR A 506 2.76 -11.98 -11.04
N ARG A 507 3.10 -10.70 -10.86
CA ARG A 507 4.22 -10.28 -10.03
C ARG A 507 4.08 -10.73 -8.57
N ASN A 508 2.87 -10.69 -8.02
CA ASN A 508 2.64 -11.19 -6.66
C ASN A 508 2.84 -12.72 -6.58
N LEU A 509 2.48 -13.47 -7.62
CA LEU A 509 2.72 -14.91 -7.66
C LEU A 509 4.22 -15.23 -7.75
N GLU A 510 4.95 -14.51 -8.61
CA GLU A 510 6.41 -14.63 -8.71
C GLU A 510 7.09 -14.37 -7.35
N VAL A 511 6.75 -13.26 -6.69
CA VAL A 511 7.34 -12.88 -5.40
C VAL A 511 6.99 -13.90 -4.32
N HIS A 512 5.75 -14.39 -4.28
CA HIS A 512 5.36 -15.42 -3.31
C HIS A 512 6.14 -16.71 -3.53
N LEU A 513 6.20 -17.21 -4.77
CA LEU A 513 6.99 -18.42 -5.10
C LEU A 513 8.45 -18.22 -4.71
N GLU A 514 9.09 -17.16 -5.20
CA GLU A 514 10.51 -16.86 -4.95
C GLU A 514 10.81 -16.73 -3.44
N SER A 515 9.95 -16.05 -2.68
CA SER A 515 10.18 -15.81 -1.25
C SER A 515 10.02 -17.06 -0.39
N PHE A 516 9.26 -18.07 -0.84
CA PHE A 516 8.94 -19.26 -0.05
C PHE A 516 9.69 -20.51 -0.52
N THR A 517 10.03 -20.60 -1.80
CA THR A 517 10.84 -21.71 -2.34
C THR A 517 12.32 -21.35 -2.47
N GLY A 518 12.67 -20.06 -2.45
CA GLY A 518 14.02 -19.57 -2.69
C GLY A 518 14.43 -19.57 -4.17
N LYS A 519 13.54 -19.99 -5.09
CA LYS A 519 13.80 -20.03 -6.53
C LYS A 519 12.77 -19.18 -7.28
N LYS A 520 13.26 -18.29 -8.15
CA LYS A 520 12.40 -17.49 -9.03
C LYS A 520 11.74 -18.40 -10.08
N PRO A 521 10.42 -18.33 -10.29
CA PRO A 521 9.75 -19.14 -11.31
C PRO A 521 10.05 -18.64 -12.73
N THR A 522 10.03 -19.57 -13.69
CA THR A 522 10.04 -19.22 -15.13
C THR A 522 8.68 -18.68 -15.51
N THR A 523 8.60 -17.41 -15.90
CA THR A 523 7.33 -16.76 -16.24
C THR A 523 7.16 -16.69 -17.75
N VAL A 524 6.21 -17.48 -18.26
CA VAL A 524 5.99 -17.66 -19.69
C VAL A 524 4.84 -16.78 -20.17
N THR A 525 5.15 -15.80 -21.02
CA THR A 525 4.20 -14.75 -21.47
C THR A 525 3.82 -14.87 -22.94
N GLN A 526 3.77 -16.09 -23.47
CA GLN A 526 3.53 -16.34 -24.90
C GLN A 526 2.02 -16.34 -25.22
N LEU A 527 1.49 -15.15 -25.43
CA LEU A 527 0.11 -14.91 -25.84
C LEU A 527 0.06 -14.23 -27.21
N ILE A 528 -0.69 -14.78 -28.17
CA ILE A 528 -0.90 -14.17 -29.49
C ILE A 528 -1.91 -13.02 -29.37
N ARG A 529 -3.01 -13.25 -28.65
CA ARG A 529 -4.13 -12.31 -28.50
C ARG A 529 -4.70 -12.38 -27.09
N SER A 530 -5.33 -11.29 -26.65
CA SER A 530 -6.12 -11.24 -25.43
C SER A 530 -7.58 -10.94 -25.73
N TRP A 531 -8.46 -11.67 -25.05
CA TRP A 531 -9.90 -11.59 -25.25
C TRP A 531 -10.60 -11.21 -23.94
N LYS A 532 -11.64 -10.38 -24.02
CA LYS A 532 -12.52 -10.10 -22.88
C LYS A 532 -13.99 -10.33 -23.23
N PRO A 533 -14.84 -10.68 -22.24
CA PRO A 533 -16.28 -10.63 -22.44
C PRO A 533 -16.73 -9.26 -22.98
N ARG A 534 -17.63 -9.26 -23.96
CA ARG A 534 -18.20 -8.02 -24.52
C ARG A 534 -18.86 -7.18 -23.43
N GLY A 535 -18.66 -5.88 -23.53
CA GLY A 535 -19.15 -4.91 -22.54
C GLY A 535 -18.18 -4.66 -21.38
N PRO A 536 -18.66 -4.08 -20.25
CA PRO A 536 -17.83 -3.79 -19.10
C PRO A 536 -17.27 -5.07 -18.45
N SER A 537 -15.97 -5.30 -18.58
CA SER A 537 -15.29 -6.49 -18.06
C SER A 537 -14.00 -6.12 -17.33
N LYS A 538 -13.75 -6.78 -16.20
CA LYS A 538 -12.53 -6.57 -15.41
C LYS A 538 -11.40 -7.43 -15.99
N PRO A 539 -10.13 -6.98 -15.94
CA PRO A 539 -8.99 -7.75 -16.43
C PRO A 539 -8.93 -9.20 -15.93
N ARG A 540 -9.48 -9.50 -14.74
CA ARG A 540 -9.49 -10.88 -14.19
C ARG A 540 -10.30 -11.89 -15.00
N HIS A 541 -11.21 -11.39 -15.82
CA HIS A 541 -12.08 -12.16 -16.70
C HIS A 541 -11.53 -12.30 -18.12
N TRP A 542 -10.37 -11.69 -18.39
CA TRP A 542 -9.73 -11.80 -19.69
C TRP A 542 -9.13 -13.18 -19.87
N MET A 543 -9.05 -13.59 -21.12
CA MET A 543 -8.52 -14.88 -21.57
C MET A 543 -7.44 -14.61 -22.61
N GLY A 544 -6.22 -14.99 -22.29
CA GLY A 544 -5.10 -15.00 -23.22
C GLY A 544 -5.21 -16.20 -24.14
N GLU A 545 -4.93 -15.98 -25.42
CA GLU A 545 -4.76 -17.01 -26.43
C GLU A 545 -3.30 -17.40 -26.54
N LEU A 546 -3.01 -18.68 -26.29
CA LEU A 546 -1.66 -19.20 -26.25
C LEU A 546 -1.02 -19.20 -27.64
N ASP A 547 0.20 -18.69 -27.72
CA ASP A 547 1.10 -18.95 -28.84
C ASP A 547 1.77 -20.32 -28.62
N MET A 548 1.19 -21.38 -29.18
CA MET A 548 1.65 -22.75 -28.94
C MET A 548 3.12 -22.98 -29.35
N PRO A 549 3.56 -22.60 -30.56
CA PRO A 549 4.98 -22.71 -30.92
C PRO A 549 5.92 -21.92 -30.00
N ALA A 550 5.58 -20.67 -29.67
CA ALA A 550 6.44 -19.85 -28.81
C ALA A 550 6.46 -20.36 -27.37
N LEU A 551 5.30 -20.79 -26.85
CA LEU A 551 5.16 -21.45 -25.54
C LEU A 551 6.02 -22.71 -25.46
N GLN A 552 6.00 -23.55 -26.50
CA GLN A 552 6.85 -24.74 -26.59
C GLN A 552 8.34 -24.35 -26.48
N SER A 553 8.78 -23.38 -27.28
CA SER A 553 10.18 -22.94 -27.31
C SER A 553 10.65 -22.43 -25.95
N GLU A 554 9.82 -21.65 -25.25
CA GLU A 554 10.15 -21.11 -23.94
C GLU A 554 10.16 -22.20 -22.84
N LEU A 555 9.20 -23.12 -22.85
CA LEU A 555 9.18 -24.26 -21.92
C LEU A 555 10.35 -25.22 -22.13
N ALA A 556 10.77 -25.43 -23.39
CA ALA A 556 11.93 -26.25 -23.72
C ALA A 556 13.23 -25.58 -23.25
N SER A 557 13.41 -24.28 -23.53
CA SER A 557 14.56 -23.50 -23.04
C SER A 557 14.62 -23.46 -21.50
N GLY A 558 13.47 -23.45 -20.83
CA GLY A 558 13.37 -23.55 -19.37
C GLY A 558 13.59 -24.96 -18.81
N GLY A 559 13.81 -25.97 -19.65
CA GLY A 559 14.02 -27.36 -19.24
C GLY A 559 12.79 -28.04 -18.63
N PHE A 560 11.59 -27.59 -19.02
CA PHE A 560 10.33 -28.20 -18.57
C PHE A 560 9.88 -29.32 -19.52
N ILE A 561 10.11 -29.20 -20.82
CA ILE A 561 9.78 -30.20 -21.83
C ILE A 561 11.01 -30.57 -22.68
N SER A 562 10.92 -31.63 -23.48
CA SER A 562 12.03 -32.02 -24.37
C SER A 562 12.12 -31.11 -25.59
N GLU A 563 13.35 -30.76 -26.01
CA GLU A 563 13.60 -30.08 -27.29
C GLU A 563 13.31 -30.96 -28.51
N SER A 564 13.25 -32.30 -28.33
CA SER A 564 13.09 -33.26 -29.42
C SER A 564 11.64 -33.58 -29.80
N GLY A 565 10.67 -32.80 -29.29
CA GLY A 565 9.24 -33.01 -29.52
C GLY A 565 8.76 -32.55 -30.90
N SER A 566 7.60 -33.06 -31.34
CA SER A 566 6.90 -32.49 -32.48
C SER A 566 6.50 -31.03 -32.20
N THR A 567 6.61 -30.16 -33.20
CA THR A 567 6.21 -28.75 -33.07
C THR A 567 4.75 -28.64 -32.66
N TRP A 568 4.46 -27.86 -31.62
CA TRP A 568 3.10 -27.58 -31.19
C TRP A 568 2.42 -26.68 -32.22
N ILE A 569 1.20 -27.02 -32.61
CA ILE A 569 0.50 -26.37 -33.71
C ILE A 569 -0.21 -25.13 -33.19
N SER A 570 -0.10 -24.00 -33.92
CA SER A 570 -0.83 -22.78 -33.61
C SER A 570 -2.34 -23.02 -33.64
N LEU A 571 -3.07 -22.31 -32.77
CA LEU A 571 -4.53 -22.36 -32.77
C LEU A 571 -5.07 -21.67 -34.02
N GLU A 572 -5.96 -22.32 -34.75
CA GLU A 572 -6.58 -21.74 -35.93
C GLU A 572 -7.53 -20.58 -35.54
N PRO A 573 -7.33 -19.36 -36.09
CA PRO A 573 -8.12 -18.19 -35.68
C PRO A 573 -9.63 -18.37 -35.85
N GLU A 574 -10.06 -19.08 -36.90
CA GLU A 574 -11.47 -19.37 -37.13
C GLU A 574 -12.07 -20.30 -36.07
N GLU A 575 -11.31 -21.28 -35.58
CA GLU A 575 -11.75 -22.16 -34.51
C GLU A 575 -11.83 -21.44 -33.17
N VAL A 576 -10.84 -20.59 -32.86
CA VAL A 576 -10.86 -19.75 -31.65
C VAL A 576 -12.11 -18.86 -31.66
N GLN A 577 -12.37 -18.17 -32.78
CA GLN A 577 -13.56 -17.32 -32.92
C GLN A 577 -14.85 -18.13 -32.77
N LYS A 578 -14.92 -19.34 -33.35
CA LYS A 578 -16.07 -20.25 -33.21
C LYS A 578 -16.31 -20.68 -31.76
N ARG A 579 -15.24 -20.97 -31.00
CA ARG A 579 -15.32 -21.37 -29.57
C ARG A 579 -15.80 -20.21 -28.69
N LEU A 580 -15.30 -19.00 -28.94
CA LEU A 580 -15.70 -17.80 -28.20
C LEU A 580 -17.14 -17.37 -28.55
N GLY A 581 -17.50 -17.49 -29.83
CA GLY A 581 -18.73 -16.94 -30.40
C GLY A 581 -18.79 -15.41 -30.27
N ASP A 582 -19.99 -14.84 -30.35
CA ASP A 582 -20.18 -13.38 -30.31
C ASP A 582 -20.10 -12.78 -28.89
N ARG A 583 -19.66 -13.57 -27.90
CA ARG A 583 -19.65 -13.17 -26.48
C ARG A 583 -18.40 -12.41 -26.06
N PHE A 584 -17.34 -12.48 -26.86
CA PHE A 584 -16.03 -11.89 -26.54
C PHE A 584 -15.60 -10.89 -27.62
N GLU A 585 -14.69 -10.01 -27.25
CA GLU A 585 -13.98 -9.09 -28.15
C GLU A 585 -12.49 -9.07 -27.82
N GLU A 586 -11.67 -8.89 -28.85
CA GLU A 586 -10.22 -8.79 -28.74
C GLU A 586 -9.83 -7.44 -28.12
N VAL A 587 -8.77 -7.42 -27.30
CA VAL A 587 -8.35 -6.21 -26.55
C VAL A 587 -6.88 -5.88 -26.63
N ALA A 588 -6.03 -6.85 -26.96
CA ALA A 588 -4.59 -6.66 -27.09
C ALA A 588 -3.99 -7.78 -27.93
#